data_AF-A0A9D9VP85-F1
#
_entry.id   AF-A0A9D9VP85-F1
#
_cell.length_a   1.000
_cell.length_b   1.000
_cell.length_c   1.000
_cell.angle_alpha   90.00
_cell.angle_beta   90.00
_cell.angle_gamma   90.00
#
_symmetry.space_group_name_H-M   'P 1'
#
loop_
_entity.id
_entity.type
_entity.pdbx_description
1 polymer ?
#
loop_
_entity_poly.entity_id
_entity_poly.type
_entity_poly.pdbx_seq_one_letter_code
_entity_poly.pdbx_strand_id
1 'polypeptide(L)'
;MPLTKLEKQELERHFWRVSTQDTITQNAIAEELARQGEGYGSETNIFYAGKEIPVFIVNFDIIFYLTKNKDKVPYSFTAYHRKDRSGGWHAWRQGKKTPIQKLLHEFPITSEKIKGEALKKKKRDNLLKKIKTKREISMKKTASRV
;
A
#
# COMPACT_ATOMS: atom_id res chain seq x y z
N MET A 1 -10.71 -8.69 12.31
CA MET A 1 -10.26 -7.48 13.03
C MET A 1 -10.85 -6.26 12.35
N PRO A 2 -11.47 -5.33 13.08
CA PRO A 2 -11.93 -4.06 12.51
C PRO A 2 -10.72 -3.24 12.05
N LEU A 3 -10.86 -2.52 10.93
CA LEU A 3 -9.84 -1.58 10.47
C LEU A 3 -9.73 -0.42 11.47
N THR A 4 -8.51 -0.02 11.78
CA THR A 4 -8.28 1.22 12.54
C THR A 4 -8.66 2.44 11.71
N LYS A 5 -8.94 3.57 12.36
CA LYS A 5 -9.31 4.82 11.68
C LYS A 5 -8.23 5.27 10.67
N LEU A 6 -6.96 5.09 11.01
CA LEU A 6 -5.84 5.48 10.18
C LEU A 6 -5.69 4.56 8.95
N GLU A 7 -5.90 3.26 9.12
CA GLU A 7 -5.96 2.31 7.99
C GLU A 7 -7.12 2.62 7.05
N LYS A 8 -8.30 3.00 7.60
CA LYS A 8 -9.44 3.44 6.78
C LYS A 8 -9.05 4.62 5.90
N GLN A 9 -8.45 5.65 6.49
CA GLN A 9 -8.03 6.87 5.78
C GLN A 9 -6.96 6.62 4.72
N GLU A 10 -6.04 5.67 4.94
CA GLU A 10 -5.07 5.30 3.91
C GLU A 10 -5.76 4.57 2.75
N LEU A 11 -6.64 3.61 3.06
CA LEU A 11 -7.37 2.84 2.06
C LEU A 11 -8.31 3.71 1.23
N GLU A 12 -8.94 4.72 1.81
CA GLU A 12 -9.78 5.69 1.11
C GLU A 12 -9.05 6.45 -0.01
N ARG A 13 -7.71 6.58 0.07
CA ARG A 13 -6.90 7.27 -0.95
C ARG A 13 -6.56 6.41 -2.16
N HIS A 14 -6.82 5.11 -2.09
CA HIS A 14 -6.51 4.19 -3.18
C HIS A 14 -7.58 4.26 -4.27
N PHE A 15 -7.20 3.87 -5.48
CA PHE A 15 -8.17 3.62 -6.55
C PHE A 15 -8.78 2.24 -6.36
N TRP A 16 -10.10 2.17 -6.29
CA TRP A 16 -10.83 0.95 -6.00
C TRP A 16 -11.67 0.48 -7.18
N ARG A 17 -11.71 -0.83 -7.37
CA ARG A 17 -12.50 -1.51 -8.40
C ARG A 17 -13.12 -2.77 -7.82
N VAL A 18 -14.31 -3.13 -8.27
CA VAL A 18 -14.98 -4.36 -7.83
C VAL A 18 -15.37 -5.19 -9.03
N SER A 19 -14.97 -6.46 -9.04
CA SER A 19 -15.49 -7.46 -9.98
C SER A 19 -16.53 -8.31 -9.29
N THR A 20 -17.67 -8.48 -9.94
CA THR A 20 -18.74 -9.37 -9.50
C THR A 20 -19.55 -9.84 -10.71
N GLN A 21 -20.05 -11.08 -10.63
CA GLN A 21 -21.05 -11.62 -11.56
C GLN A 21 -22.43 -11.74 -10.91
N ASP A 22 -22.52 -11.42 -9.61
CA ASP A 22 -23.74 -11.58 -8.84
C ASP A 22 -24.61 -10.33 -8.97
N THR A 23 -25.82 -10.51 -9.49
CA THR A 23 -26.79 -9.42 -9.68
C THR A 23 -27.17 -8.74 -8.38
N ILE A 24 -27.22 -9.46 -7.25
CA ILE A 24 -27.52 -8.87 -5.94
C ILE A 24 -26.42 -7.86 -5.55
N THR A 25 -25.15 -8.26 -5.72
CA THR A 25 -24.01 -7.37 -5.46
C THR A 25 -23.96 -6.20 -6.45
N GLN A 26 -24.27 -6.42 -7.73
CA GLN A 26 -24.35 -5.33 -8.73
C GLN A 26 -25.40 -4.29 -8.36
N ASN A 27 -26.60 -4.73 -7.98
CA ASN A 27 -27.69 -3.83 -7.56
C ASN A 27 -27.30 -3.03 -6.31
N ALA A 28 -26.66 -3.67 -5.33
CA ALA A 28 -26.19 -2.98 -4.13
C ALA A 28 -25.12 -1.94 -4.46
N ILE A 29 -24.19 -2.23 -5.38
CA ILE A 29 -23.20 -1.25 -5.86
C ILE A 29 -23.90 -0.07 -6.53
N ALA A 30 -24.86 -0.32 -7.42
CA ALA A 30 -25.59 0.72 -8.12
C ALA A 30 -26.38 1.62 -7.17
N GLU A 31 -27.04 1.04 -6.16
CA GLU A 31 -27.79 1.78 -5.16
C GLU A 31 -26.88 2.66 -4.29
N GLU A 32 -25.74 2.14 -3.83
CA GLU A 32 -24.79 2.91 -3.03
C GLU A 32 -24.11 4.02 -3.82
N LEU A 33 -23.79 3.79 -5.10
CA LEU A 33 -23.27 4.84 -5.99
C LEU A 33 -24.29 5.96 -6.17
N ALA A 34 -25.55 5.61 -6.45
CA ALA A 34 -26.64 6.56 -6.58
C ALA A 34 -26.83 7.38 -5.29
N ARG A 35 -26.74 6.72 -4.12
CA ARG A 35 -26.81 7.40 -2.80
C ARG A 35 -25.68 8.38 -2.57
N GLN A 36 -24.48 8.10 -3.11
CA GLN A 36 -23.32 8.99 -3.00
C GLN A 36 -23.34 10.15 -4.02
N GLY A 37 -24.37 10.22 -4.88
CA GLY A 37 -24.47 11.21 -5.95
C GLY A 37 -23.44 11.00 -7.06
N GLU A 38 -22.79 9.83 -7.10
CA GLU A 38 -21.95 9.44 -8.21
C GLU A 38 -22.83 8.79 -9.30
N GLY A 39 -22.63 9.19 -10.56
CA GLY A 39 -23.33 8.58 -11.69
C GLY A 39 -23.06 7.07 -11.73
N TYR A 40 -24.07 6.30 -12.19
CA TYR A 40 -24.02 4.84 -12.30
C TYR A 40 -22.64 4.35 -12.75
N GLY A 41 -22.07 3.43 -11.96
CA GLY A 41 -20.67 3.03 -12.04
C GLY A 41 -20.29 2.66 -13.47
N SER A 42 -19.31 3.36 -14.04
CA SER A 42 -18.81 3.02 -15.36
C SER A 42 -18.17 1.64 -15.29
N GLU A 43 -18.79 0.65 -15.92
CA GLU A 43 -18.15 -0.63 -16.15
C GLU A 43 -16.88 -0.39 -16.97
N THR A 44 -15.78 -0.94 -16.50
CA THR A 44 -14.47 -0.84 -17.15
C THR A 44 -13.74 -2.17 -16.97
N ASN A 45 -12.60 -2.30 -17.63
CA ASN A 45 -11.79 -3.49 -17.52
C ASN A 45 -10.46 -3.18 -16.83
N ILE A 46 -9.94 -4.14 -16.08
CA ILE A 46 -8.58 -4.11 -15.54
C ILE A 46 -7.79 -5.33 -16.01
N PHE A 47 -6.48 -5.18 -16.14
CA PHE A 47 -5.59 -6.30 -16.38
C PHE A 47 -5.03 -6.82 -15.05
N TYR A 48 -5.33 -8.07 -14.71
CA TYR A 48 -4.88 -8.71 -13.47
C TYR A 48 -4.55 -10.19 -13.72
N ALA A 49 -3.37 -10.63 -13.27
CA ALA A 49 -2.89 -12.00 -13.42
C ALA A 49 -2.93 -12.54 -14.87
N GLY A 50 -2.62 -11.69 -15.85
CA GLY A 50 -2.58 -12.06 -17.27
C GLY A 50 -3.95 -12.09 -17.96
N LYS A 51 -5.02 -11.61 -17.31
CA LYS A 51 -6.38 -11.59 -17.85
C LYS A 51 -7.02 -10.22 -17.73
N GLU A 52 -7.87 -9.90 -18.69
CA GLU A 52 -8.76 -8.75 -18.63
C GLU A 52 -10.02 -9.12 -17.82
N ILE A 53 -10.35 -8.31 -16.80
CA ILE A 53 -11.43 -8.57 -15.85
C ILE A 53 -12.39 -7.37 -15.85
N PRO A 54 -13.70 -7.59 -16.06
CA PRO A 54 -14.70 -6.54 -15.95
C PRO A 54 -14.89 -6.14 -14.49
N VAL A 55 -14.93 -4.82 -14.26
CA VAL A 55 -15.02 -4.22 -12.94
C VAL A 55 -15.85 -2.93 -12.94
N PHE A 56 -16.45 -2.66 -11.79
CA PHE A 56 -17.08 -1.38 -11.46
C PHE A 56 -16.07 -0.43 -10.83
N ILE A 57 -16.13 0.84 -11.22
CA ILE A 57 -15.48 1.94 -10.50
C ILE A 57 -16.28 2.22 -9.24
N VAL A 58 -15.64 2.09 -8.06
CA VAL A 58 -16.29 2.33 -6.77
C VAL A 58 -15.32 3.02 -5.81
N ASN A 59 -15.88 3.66 -4.78
CA ASN A 59 -15.12 4.17 -3.65
C ASN A 59 -14.94 3.11 -2.56
N PHE A 60 -14.00 3.36 -1.65
CA PHE A 60 -13.72 2.45 -0.54
C PHE A 60 -14.95 2.23 0.37
N ASP A 61 -15.79 3.26 0.55
CA ASP A 61 -16.96 3.15 1.41
C ASP A 61 -17.96 2.10 0.92
N ILE A 62 -18.12 1.94 -0.39
CA ILE A 62 -18.99 0.90 -0.99
C ILE A 62 -18.41 -0.49 -0.68
N ILE A 63 -17.11 -0.65 -0.86
CA ILE A 63 -16.42 -1.91 -0.54
C ILE A 63 -16.56 -2.23 0.95
N PHE A 64 -16.39 -1.23 1.80
CA PHE A 64 -16.56 -1.38 3.24
C PHE A 64 -18.00 -1.75 3.60
N TYR A 65 -19.00 -1.12 2.98
CA TYR A 65 -20.41 -1.45 3.13
C TYR A 65 -20.70 -2.89 2.74
N LEU A 66 -20.31 -3.31 1.53
CA LEU A 66 -20.54 -4.67 1.04
C LEU A 66 -19.89 -5.69 1.96
N THR A 67 -18.69 -5.39 2.44
CA THR A 67 -17.96 -6.29 3.33
C THR A 67 -18.60 -6.39 4.72
N LYS A 68 -19.03 -5.26 5.29
CA LYS A 68 -19.67 -5.20 6.62
C LYS A 68 -21.04 -5.88 6.64
N ASN A 69 -21.73 -5.94 5.51
CA ASN A 69 -23.08 -6.50 5.39
C ASN A 69 -23.10 -7.93 4.82
N LYS A 70 -21.95 -8.60 4.65
CA LYS A 70 -21.87 -9.99 4.16
C LYS A 70 -22.66 -10.99 5.00
N ASP A 71 -22.79 -10.74 6.29
CA ASP A 71 -23.54 -11.61 7.21
C ASP A 71 -25.06 -11.49 7.03
N LYS A 72 -25.53 -10.40 6.39
CA LYS A 72 -26.95 -10.14 6.14
C LYS A 72 -27.36 -10.51 4.73
N VAL A 73 -26.49 -10.24 3.76
CA VAL A 73 -26.73 -10.49 2.34
C VAL A 73 -25.50 -11.18 1.77
N PRO A 74 -25.64 -12.29 1.02
CA PRO A 74 -24.51 -13.10 0.56
C PRO A 74 -23.80 -12.45 -0.64
N TYR A 75 -23.24 -11.26 -0.45
CA TYR A 75 -22.54 -10.53 -1.50
C TYR A 75 -21.30 -11.29 -1.99
N SER A 76 -21.27 -11.56 -3.29
CA SER A 76 -20.16 -12.23 -3.98
C SER A 76 -19.39 -11.23 -4.84
N PHE A 77 -18.19 -10.85 -4.40
CA PHE A 77 -17.35 -9.91 -5.13
C PHE A 77 -15.86 -10.05 -4.81
N THR A 78 -15.03 -9.60 -5.74
CA THR A 78 -13.60 -9.39 -5.54
C THR A 78 -13.27 -7.91 -5.66
N ALA A 79 -12.72 -7.33 -4.60
CA ALA A 79 -12.24 -5.96 -4.59
C ALA A 79 -10.78 -5.89 -5.02
N TYR A 80 -10.46 -4.93 -5.87
CA TYR A 80 -9.12 -4.62 -6.32
C TYR A 80 -8.77 -3.18 -5.97
N HIS A 81 -7.51 -2.95 -5.61
CA HIS A 81 -7.00 -1.61 -5.37
C HIS A 81 -5.61 -1.38 -5.94
N ARG A 82 -5.29 -0.12 -6.18
CA ARG A 82 -3.93 0.36 -6.43
C ARG A 82 -3.71 1.68 -5.70
N LYS A 83 -2.49 1.89 -5.19
CA LYS A 83 -2.16 3.07 -4.38
C LYS A 83 -2.01 4.34 -5.24
N ASP A 84 -1.58 4.16 -6.46
CA ASP A 84 -1.24 5.20 -7.42
C ASP A 84 -1.70 4.80 -8.84
N ARG A 85 -1.62 5.72 -9.80
CA ARG A 85 -2.06 5.45 -11.19
C ARG A 85 -1.12 4.51 -11.95
N SER A 86 0.15 4.46 -11.55
CA SER A 86 1.20 3.64 -12.16
C SER A 86 1.32 2.23 -11.57
N GLY A 87 0.77 2.00 -10.37
CA GLY A 87 0.84 0.72 -9.69
C GLY A 87 -0.04 -0.37 -10.32
N GLY A 88 0.39 -1.62 -10.14
CA GLY A 88 -0.41 -2.79 -10.46
C GLY A 88 -1.64 -2.92 -9.57
N TRP A 89 -2.65 -3.63 -10.07
CA TRP A 89 -3.84 -3.97 -9.30
C TRP A 89 -3.55 -5.07 -8.28
N HIS A 90 -4.06 -4.90 -7.07
CA HIS A 90 -3.95 -5.89 -6.00
C HIS A 90 -5.35 -6.30 -5.52
N ALA A 91 -5.59 -7.61 -5.40
CA ALA A 91 -6.82 -8.10 -4.81
C ALA A 91 -6.82 -7.82 -3.29
N TRP A 92 -7.82 -7.09 -2.83
CA TRP A 92 -8.04 -6.84 -1.41
C TRP A 92 -8.79 -7.98 -0.76
N ARG A 93 -8.38 -8.32 0.46
CA ARG A 93 -9.05 -9.31 1.30
C ARG A 93 -9.10 -8.77 2.71
N GLN A 94 -10.29 -8.48 3.21
CA GLN A 94 -10.47 -7.98 4.56
C GLN A 94 -9.82 -8.94 5.57
N GLY A 95 -8.96 -8.41 6.45
CA GLY A 95 -8.27 -9.19 7.47
C GLY A 95 -7.11 -10.07 6.99
N LYS A 96 -6.85 -10.20 5.68
CA LYS A 96 -5.59 -10.79 5.20
C LYS A 96 -4.57 -9.67 5.01
N LYS A 97 -3.47 -9.76 5.77
CA LYS A 97 -2.33 -8.86 5.64
C LYS A 97 -1.90 -8.80 4.18
N THR A 98 -1.82 -7.60 3.62
CA THR A 98 -1.19 -7.39 2.31
C THR A 98 0.25 -7.91 2.35
N PRO A 99 0.90 -8.22 1.22
CA PRO A 99 2.30 -8.65 1.21
C PRO A 99 3.23 -7.67 1.96
N ILE A 100 2.94 -6.37 1.89
CA ILE A 100 3.64 -5.31 2.64
C ILE A 100 3.38 -5.43 4.15
N GLN A 101 2.14 -5.68 4.57
CA GLN A 101 1.81 -5.92 5.97
C GLN A 101 2.35 -7.26 6.50
N LYS A 102 2.51 -8.28 5.65
CA LYS A 102 3.27 -9.49 5.99
C LYS A 102 4.73 -9.16 6.23
N LEU A 103 5.38 -8.40 5.34
CA LEU A 103 6.77 -7.95 5.52
C LEU A 103 6.96 -7.15 6.81
N LEU A 104 6.07 -6.20 7.12
CA LEU A 104 6.14 -5.40 8.35
C LEU A 104 5.82 -6.19 9.63
N HIS A 105 5.11 -7.32 9.52
CA HIS A 105 4.74 -8.17 10.65
C HIS A 105 5.72 -9.35 10.86
N GLU A 106 6.30 -9.89 9.79
CA GLU A 106 7.35 -10.91 9.82
C GLU A 106 8.70 -10.30 10.23
N PHE A 107 8.91 -9.02 9.90
CA PHE A 107 10.01 -8.22 10.38
C PHE A 107 9.47 -7.05 11.20
N PRO A 108 9.08 -7.26 12.47
CA PRO A 108 8.82 -6.14 13.35
C PRO A 108 10.13 -5.37 13.46
N ILE A 109 10.20 -4.22 12.80
CA ILE A 109 11.27 -3.26 13.05
C ILE A 109 10.99 -2.72 14.44
N THR A 110 11.48 -3.42 15.46
CA THR A 110 11.49 -2.91 16.81
C THR A 110 12.22 -1.57 16.77
N SER A 111 11.57 -0.54 17.30
CA SER A 111 12.08 0.82 17.41
C SER A 111 13.45 0.92 18.10
N GLU A 112 13.89 -0.16 18.77
CA GLU A 112 15.24 -0.32 19.32
C GLU A 112 16.32 -0.58 18.26
N LYS A 113 16.02 -1.25 17.14
CA LYS A 113 17.01 -1.53 16.09
C LYS A 113 17.33 -0.31 15.22
N ILE A 114 16.40 0.63 15.07
CA ILE A 114 16.62 1.87 14.32
C ILE A 114 17.65 2.76 15.03
N LYS A 115 17.69 2.75 16.37
CA LYS A 115 18.71 3.49 17.13
C LYS A 115 20.11 2.88 16.96
N GLY A 116 20.22 1.55 16.85
CA GLY A 116 21.49 0.84 16.64
C GLY A 116 22.09 1.01 15.25
N GLU A 117 21.28 0.97 14.20
CA GLU A 117 21.75 1.15 12.82
C GLU A 117 22.06 2.61 12.48
N ALA A 118 21.28 3.57 13.02
CA ALA A 118 21.64 4.99 12.92
C ALA A 118 22.99 5.29 13.61
N LEU A 119 23.28 4.63 14.75
CA LEU A 119 24.58 4.75 15.42
C LEU A 119 25.72 4.12 14.60
N LYS A 120 25.48 2.99 13.93
CA LYS A 120 26.48 2.31 13.07
C LYS A 120 26.78 3.11 11.80
N LYS A 121 25.76 3.70 11.16
CA LYS A 121 25.95 4.58 9.99
C LYS A 121 26.72 5.85 10.36
N LYS A 122 26.35 6.49 11.48
CA LYS A 122 27.06 7.69 12.00
C LYS A 122 28.51 7.40 12.39
N LYS A 123 28.82 6.23 13.00
CA LYS A 123 30.21 5.81 13.28
C LYS A 123 30.99 5.53 11.99
N ARG A 124 30.38 4.88 11.00
CA ARG A 124 31.02 4.59 9.69
C ARG A 124 31.37 5.85 8.93
N ASP A 125 30.45 6.82 8.87
CA ASP A 125 30.68 8.10 8.19
C ASP A 125 31.76 8.95 8.88
N ASN A 126 31.83 8.90 10.22
CA ASN A 126 32.86 9.60 10.98
C ASN A 126 34.24 8.93 10.85
N LEU A 127 34.29 7.60 10.70
CA LEU A 127 35.52 6.86 10.42
C LEU A 127 36.05 7.19 9.01
N LEU A 128 35.16 7.25 8.01
CA LEU A 128 35.52 7.61 6.63
C LEU A 128 36.00 9.06 6.51
N LYS A 129 35.42 9.99 7.27
CA LYS A 129 35.93 11.37 7.38
C LYS A 129 37.35 11.39 7.97
N LYS A 130 37.59 10.71 9.11
CA LYS A 130 38.93 10.64 9.72
C LYS A 130 39.99 10.00 8.81
N ILE A 131 39.62 9.01 8.01
CA ILE A 131 40.52 8.35 7.05
C ILE A 131 40.88 9.29 5.89
N LYS A 132 39.90 10.05 5.36
CA LYS A 132 40.17 11.07 4.33
C LYS A 132 41.10 12.17 4.83
N THR A 133 40.87 12.68 6.04
CA THR A 133 41.72 13.75 6.62
C THR A 133 43.15 13.28 6.87
N LYS A 134 43.36 12.02 7.31
CA LYS A 134 44.72 11.46 7.47
C LYS A 134 45.46 11.28 6.13
N ARG A 135 44.76 10.93 5.04
CA ARG A 135 45.37 10.82 3.70
C ARG A 135 45.77 12.18 3.15
N GLU A 136 44.97 13.22 3.35
CA GLU A 136 45.31 14.59 2.92
C GLU A 136 46.51 15.16 3.69
N ILE A 137 46.60 14.89 5.00
CA ILE A 137 47.77 15.31 5.82
C ILE A 137 49.03 14.53 5.43
N SER A 138 48.92 13.24 5.09
CA SER A 138 50.06 12.44 4.62
C SER A 138 50.58 12.91 3.27
N MET A 139 49.71 13.29 2.32
CA MET A 139 50.12 13.77 1.00
C MET A 139 50.76 15.18 1.06
N LYS A 140 50.33 16.04 1.98
CA LYS A 140 50.98 17.34 2.20
C LYS A 140 52.36 17.23 2.87
N LYS A 141 52.61 16.20 3.68
CA LYS A 141 53.94 15.98 4.30
C LYS A 141 55.00 15.45 3.33
N THR A 142 54.60 14.72 2.28
CA THR A 142 55.52 14.26 1.23
C THR A 142 55.86 15.34 0.21
N ALA A 143 54.96 16.31 0.00
CA ALA A 143 55.19 17.44 -0.90
C ALA A 143 56.06 18.57 -0.31
N SER A 144 56.38 18.52 0.99
CA SER A 144 57.14 19.57 1.69
C SER A 144 58.55 19.12 2.10
N ARG A 145 59.05 18.01 1.56
CA ARG A 145 60.36 17.42 1.87
C ARG A 145 61.26 17.23 0.64
N VAL A 146 60.99 18.00 -0.41
CA VAL A 146 61.88 18.26 -1.55
C VAL A 146 62.39 19.68 -1.42
#